data_AF-A0A6J2TPX4-F1
#
_entry.id   AF-A0A6J2TPX4-F1
#
_cell.length_a   1.000
_cell.length_b   1.000
_cell.length_c   1.000
_cell.angle_alpha   90.00
_cell.angle_beta   90.00
_cell.angle_gamma   90.00
#
_symmetry.space_group_name_H-M   'P 1'
#
loop_
_entity.id
_entity.type
_entity.pdbx_description
1 polymer ?
#
loop_
_entity_poly.entity_id
_entity_poly.type
_entity_poly.pdbx_seq_one_letter_code
_entity_poly.pdbx_strand_id
1 'polypeptide(L)'
;MMLNPIEVVCVYAIQPIIDYLGYLKNEVHFVVFLVATALIGIVLGLFLGILTIIWYKLTRSADEAKKAALSAEKEHSDRVEDVIEDLMKEKKD
;
A
#
# COMPACT_ATOMS: atom_id res chain seq x y z
N MET A 1 -12.77 -13.65 27.07
CA MET A 1 -12.30 -12.47 26.31
C MET A 1 -12.36 -12.82 24.84
N MET A 2 -13.03 -12.02 24.02
CA MET A 2 -13.05 -12.21 22.58
C MET A 2 -11.77 -11.58 22.03
N LEU A 3 -10.78 -12.40 21.70
CA LEU A 3 -9.50 -11.92 21.17
C LEU A 3 -9.73 -11.34 19.79
N ASN A 4 -9.24 -10.12 19.57
CA ASN A 4 -9.29 -9.51 18.25
C ASN A 4 -8.40 -10.32 17.29
N PRO A 5 -8.66 -10.34 15.97
CA PRO A 5 -7.89 -11.17 15.03
C PRO A 5 -6.37 -10.90 15.09
N ILE A 6 -5.98 -9.65 15.33
CA ILE A 6 -4.59 -9.23 15.50
C ILE A 6 -3.98 -9.84 16.77
N GLU A 7 -4.74 -9.80 17.87
CA GLU A 7 -4.34 -10.36 19.15
C GLU A 7 -4.14 -11.87 19.07
N VAL A 8 -5.01 -12.58 18.34
CA VAL A 8 -4.85 -14.02 18.09
C VAL A 8 -3.52 -14.30 17.39
N VAL A 9 -3.17 -13.54 16.36
CA VAL A 9 -1.90 -13.71 15.65
C VAL A 9 -0.71 -13.38 16.56
N CYS A 10 -0.80 -12.30 17.33
CA CYS A 10 0.27 -11.92 18.26
C CYS A 10 0.52 -13.03 19.30
N VAL A 11 -0.54 -13.58 19.90
CA VAL A 11 -0.41 -14.57 20.97
C VAL A 11 0.03 -15.93 20.46
N TYR A 12 -0.56 -16.40 19.36
CA TYR A 12 -0.32 -17.78 18.90
C TYR A 12 0.80 -17.91 17.87
N ALA A 13 1.12 -16.85 17.12
CA ALA A 13 2.17 -16.90 16.09
C ALA A 13 3.43 -16.11 16.49
N ILE A 14 3.29 -14.90 17.04
CA ILE A 14 4.45 -14.05 17.34
C ILE A 14 5.10 -14.42 18.68
N GLN A 15 4.29 -14.65 19.72
CA GLN A 15 4.78 -14.93 21.08
C GLN A 15 5.72 -16.15 21.14
N PRO A 16 5.42 -17.30 20.51
CA PRO A 16 6.33 -18.46 20.49
C PRO A 16 7.68 -18.17 19.83
N ILE A 17 7.70 -17.30 18.80
CA ILE A 17 8.94 -16.89 18.13
C ILE A 17 9.78 -16.04 19.08
N ILE A 18 9.14 -15.12 19.81
CA ILE A 18 9.81 -14.28 20.81
C ILE A 18 10.35 -15.13 21.95
N ASP A 19 9.58 -16.08 22.46
CA ASP A 19 10.00 -16.97 23.55
C ASP A 19 11.17 -17.86 23.12
N TYR A 20 11.14 -18.39 21.89
CA TYR A 20 12.26 -19.16 21.33
C TYR A 20 13.52 -18.32 21.15
N LEU A 21 13.39 -17.07 20.67
CA LEU A 21 14.52 -16.14 20.58
C LEU A 21 15.07 -15.78 21.97
N GLY A 22 14.19 -15.61 22.96
CA GLY A 22 14.57 -15.38 24.36
C GLY A 22 15.36 -16.56 24.94
N TYR A 23 14.92 -17.79 24.66
CA TYR A 23 15.63 -19.01 25.02
C TYR A 23 17.03 -19.08 24.39
N LEU A 24 17.13 -18.88 23.07
CA LEU A 24 18.41 -18.89 22.35
C LEU A 24 19.39 -17.84 22.86
N LYS A 25 18.89 -16.66 23.25
CA LYS A 25 19.70 -15.59 23.83
C LYS A 25 20.26 -15.97 25.20
N ASN A 26 19.46 -16.61 26.06
CA ASN A 26 19.83 -16.86 27.45
C ASN A 26 20.64 -18.14 27.66
N GLU A 27 20.34 -19.23 26.94
CA GLU A 27 20.90 -20.55 27.31
C GLU A 27 21.91 -21.12 26.31
N VAL A 28 21.75 -21.00 24.99
CA VAL A 28 22.53 -21.87 24.09
C VAL A 28 22.83 -21.28 22.70
N HIS A 29 23.82 -20.37 22.60
CA HIS A 29 24.42 -19.84 21.34
C HIS A 29 23.92 -18.46 20.89
N PHE A 30 24.54 -17.43 21.47
CA PHE A 30 24.40 -16.02 21.07
C PHE A 30 24.59 -15.80 19.55
N VAL A 31 25.48 -16.55 18.91
CA VAL A 31 25.71 -16.48 17.46
C VAL A 31 24.49 -16.96 16.67
N VAL A 32 23.83 -18.04 17.12
CA VAL A 32 22.60 -18.56 16.47
C VAL A 32 21.45 -17.57 16.66
N PHE A 33 21.33 -16.97 17.85
CA PHE A 33 20.38 -15.88 18.10
C PHE A 33 20.58 -14.70 17.14
N LEU A 34 21.83 -14.26 16.93
CA LEU A 34 22.14 -13.17 16.00
C LEU A 34 21.77 -13.54 14.55
N VAL A 35 22.12 -14.75 14.11
CA VAL A 35 21.80 -15.22 12.75
C VAL A 35 20.28 -15.32 12.55
N ALA A 36 19.56 -15.90 13.50
CA ALA A 36 18.10 -16.02 13.43
C ALA A 36 17.43 -14.64 13.36
N THR A 37 17.86 -13.71 14.22
CA THR A 37 17.32 -12.34 14.24
C THR A 37 17.63 -11.59 12.93
N ALA A 38 18.84 -11.75 12.39
CA ALA A 38 19.23 -11.16 11.12
C ALA A 38 18.37 -11.68 9.96
N LEU A 39 18.12 -12.99 9.91
CA LEU A 39 17.26 -13.60 8.89
C LEU A 39 15.82 -13.08 8.97
N ILE A 40 15.26 -12.96 10.18
CA ILE A 40 13.93 -12.37 10.39
C ILE A 40 13.91 -10.92 9.87
N GLY A 41 14.93 -10.13 10.18
CA GLY A 41 15.06 -8.75 9.70
C GLY A 41 15.10 -8.66 8.17
N ILE A 42 15.87 -9.54 7.50
CA ILE A 42 15.94 -9.59 6.04
C ILE A 42 14.59 -9.93 5.44
N VAL A 43 13.90 -10.94 5.96
CA VAL A 43 12.58 -11.36 5.45
C VAL A 43 11.55 -10.25 5.62
N LEU A 44 11.51 -9.60 6.79
CA LEU A 44 10.61 -8.47 7.04
C LEU A 44 10.94 -7.27 6.14
N GLY A 45 12.22 -6.97 5.96
CA GLY A 45 12.68 -5.91 5.07
C GLY A 45 12.27 -6.15 3.61
N LEU A 46 12.44 -7.38 3.12
CA LEU A 46 11.98 -7.76 1.78
C LEU A 46 10.47 -7.66 1.64
N PHE A 47 9.71 -8.13 2.64
CA PHE A 47 8.25 -8.06 2.62
C PHE A 47 7.75 -6.61 2.58
N LEU A 48 8.28 -5.74 3.44
CA LEU A 48 7.95 -4.31 3.44
C LEU A 48 8.40 -3.61 2.15
N GLY A 49 9.56 -3.98 1.60
CA GLY A 49 10.03 -3.47 0.31
C GLY A 49 9.08 -3.81 -0.83
N ILE A 50 8.63 -5.07 -0.91
CA ILE A 50 7.65 -5.52 -1.91
C ILE A 50 6.33 -4.78 -1.73
N LEU A 51 5.82 -4.68 -0.49
CA LEU A 51 4.60 -3.93 -0.20
C LEU A 51 4.71 -2.47 -0.63
N THR A 52 5.86 -1.84 -0.41
CA THR A 52 6.12 -0.46 -0.83
C THR A 52 6.09 -0.31 -2.35
N ILE A 53 6.69 -1.25 -3.09
CA ILE A 53 6.67 -1.26 -4.56
C ILE A 53 5.24 -1.45 -5.08
N ILE A 54 4.49 -2.41 -4.50
CA ILE A 54 3.09 -2.65 -4.86
C ILE A 54 2.26 -1.40 -4.59
N TRP A 55 2.40 -0.81 -3.40
CA TRP A 55 1.72 0.42 -3.02
C TRP A 55 2.02 1.55 -4.01
N TYR A 56 3.30 1.80 -4.29
CA TYR A 56 3.73 2.82 -5.24
C TYR A 56 3.12 2.60 -6.63
N LYS A 57 3.10 1.36 -7.12
CA LYS A 57 2.51 1.02 -8.42
C LYS A 57 1.00 1.24 -8.44
N LEU A 58 0.30 0.88 -7.36
CA LEU A 58 -1.14 1.10 -7.21
C LEU A 58 -1.48 2.59 -7.12
N THR A 59 -0.75 3.36 -6.30
CA THR A 59 -0.97 4.81 -6.17
C THR A 59 -0.72 5.52 -7.50
N ARG A 60 0.37 5.19 -8.18
CA ARG A 60 0.67 5.78 -9.50
C ARG A 60 -0.40 5.44 -10.54
N SER A 61 -0.86 4.18 -10.60
CA SER A 61 -1.94 3.77 -11.49
C SER A 61 -3.26 4.49 -11.17
N ALA A 62 -3.56 4.71 -9.89
CA ALA A 62 -4.74 5.45 -9.46
C ALA A 62 -4.66 6.94 -9.86
N ASP A 63 -3.49 7.56 -9.73
CA ASP A 63 -3.26 8.95 -10.13
C ASP A 63 -3.33 9.15 -11.65
N GLU A 64 -2.79 8.22 -12.43
CA GLU A 64 -2.90 8.25 -13.90
C GLU A 64 -4.36 8.09 -14.35
N ALA A 65 -5.12 7.17 -13.73
CA ALA A 65 -6.54 7.00 -14.01
C ALA A 65 -7.36 8.26 -13.65
N LYS A 66 -7.03 8.91 -12.53
CA LYS A 66 -7.69 10.14 -12.09
C LYS A 66 -7.39 11.31 -13.03
N LYS A 67 -6.16 11.42 -13.54
CA LYS A 67 -5.80 12.43 -14.55
C LYS A 67 -6.51 12.21 -15.87
N ALA A 68 -6.62 10.96 -16.33
CA ALA A 68 -7.33 10.62 -17.56
C ALA A 68 -8.84 10.96 -17.47
N ALA A 69 -9.46 10.68 -16.32
CA ALA A 69 -10.85 11.05 -16.07
C ALA A 69 -11.05 12.58 -16.09
N LEU A 70 -10.13 13.33 -15.45
CA LEU A 70 -10.21 14.80 -15.40
C LEU A 70 -10.03 15.43 -16.78
N SER A 71 -9.15 14.88 -17.63
CA SER A 71 -8.97 15.37 -19.01
C SER A 71 -10.19 15.06 -19.90
N ALA A 72 -10.83 13.91 -19.72
CA ALA A 72 -12.04 13.56 -20.46
C ALA A 72 -13.22 14.46 -20.08
N GLU A 73 -13.36 14.79 -18.79
CA GLU A 73 -14.38 15.71 -18.30
C GLU A 73 -14.17 17.13 -18.84
N LYS A 74 -12.91 17.60 -18.86
CA LYS A 74 -12.56 18.90 -19.41
C LYS A 74 -12.84 19.00 -20.91
N GLU A 75 -12.46 17.99 -21.70
CA GLU A 75 -12.75 17.94 -23.14
C GLU A 75 -14.27 17.90 -23.43
N HIS A 76 -15.06 17.30 -22.54
CA HIS A 76 -16.52 17.34 -22.65
C HIS A 76 -17.09 18.73 -22.37
N SER A 77 -16.60 19.41 -21.32
CA SER A 77 -17.01 20.79 -20.99
C SER A 77 -16.66 21.77 -22.11
N ASP A 78 -15.44 21.71 -22.64
CA ASP A 78 -14.97 22.59 -23.71
C ASP A 78 -15.84 22.41 -24.98
N ARG A 79 -16.19 21.17 -25.34
CA ARG A 79 -17.11 20.89 -26.46
C ARG A 79 -18.52 21.44 -26.25
N VAL A 80 -19.04 21.39 -25.02
CA VAL A 80 -20.37 21.92 -24.71
C VAL A 80 -20.37 23.45 -24.83
N GLU A 81 -19.28 24.10 -24.41
CA GLU A 81 -19.12 25.55 -24.49
C GLU A 81 -19.06 26.03 -25.95
N ASP A 82 -18.30 25.34 -26.82
CA ASP A 82 -18.24 25.62 -28.26
C ASP A 82 -19.64 25.55 -28.92
N VAL A 83 -20.42 24.52 -28.60
CA VAL A 83 -21.78 24.34 -29.15
C VAL A 83 -22.72 25.46 -28.66
N ILE A 84 -22.60 25.88 -27.41
CA ILE A 84 -23.40 27.00 -26.87
C ILE A 84 -23.02 28.30 -27.57
N GLU A 85 -21.73 28.54 -27.82
CA GLU A 85 -21.27 29.74 -28.50
C GLU A 85 -21.79 29.81 -29.95
N ASP A 86 -21.77 28.68 -30.67
CA ASP A 86 -22.32 28.59 -32.03
C ASP A 86 -23.84 28.85 -32.06
N LEU A 87 -24.61 28.29 -31.12
CA LEU A 87 -26.06 28.54 -31.01
C LEU A 87 -26.38 30.01 -30.66
N MET A 88 -25.54 30.66 -29.87
CA MET A 88 -25.71 32.08 -29.54
C MET A 88 -25.36 33.00 -30.72
N LYS A 89 -24.44 32.59 -31.60
CA LYS A 89 -24.17 33.30 -32.86
C LYS A 89 -25.34 33.15 -33.84
N GLU A 90 -25.86 31.94 -34.02
CA GLU A 90 -26.97 31.66 -34.94
C GLU A 90 -28.27 32.39 -34.57
N LYS A 91 -28.54 32.59 -33.26
CA LYS A 91 -29.71 33.35 -32.80
C LYS A 91 -29.60 34.87 -32.93
N LYS A 92 -28.43 35.40 -33.30
CA LYS A 92 -28.17 36.85 -33.35
C LYS A 92 -28.34 37.44 -34.76
N ASP A 93 -28.42 36.59 -35.78
CA ASP A 93 -28.80 36.92 -37.16
C ASP A 93 -30.33 36.80 -37.36
#